data_AF-A0A5J4Y7V7-F1
#
_entry.id   AF-A0A5J4Y7V7-F1
#
_cell.length_a   1.000
_cell.length_b   1.000
_cell.length_c   1.000
_cell.angle_alpha   90.00
_cell.angle_beta   90.00
_cell.angle_gamma   90.00
#
_symmetry.space_group_name_H-M   'P 1'
#
loop_
_entity.id
_entity.type
_entity.pdbx_description
1 polymer ?
#
loop_
_entity_poly.entity_id
_entity_poly.type
_entity_poly.pdbx_seq_one_letter_code
_entity_poly.pdbx_strand_id
1 'polypeptide(L)'
;MSALTCSRPLPVFRQHPRAALRAQRFQLVRAAGMYVPSDSFQGKSPEKKAAIALRTMFTFVACKVVLSQLAGRGRGEIGAYNTEHYSLLMTMLEEKPMKDGDEWLSTMMRKDKMLAMRIMDVRAAYCVEDFEWEMCRKIARQDMKDANVNLMRQYADIAFAKQVDGNNEAHLSK
;
A
#
# COMPACT_ATOMS: atom_id res chain seq x y z
N MET A 1 61.11 63.89 -16.80
CA MET A 1 61.34 62.43 -16.90
C MET A 1 60.12 61.72 -16.32
N SER A 2 59.27 61.23 -17.22
CA SER A 2 58.13 60.32 -17.04
C SER A 2 58.52 59.01 -16.34
N ALA A 3 57.66 58.13 -15.86
CA ALA A 3 56.30 58.10 -15.31
C ALA A 3 56.08 56.62 -14.88
N LEU A 4 55.06 56.37 -14.05
CA LEU A 4 54.28 55.11 -14.01
C LEU A 4 54.88 53.87 -13.30
N THR A 5 54.46 53.74 -12.04
CA THR A 5 53.71 52.59 -11.48
C THR A 5 53.64 51.31 -12.32
N CYS A 6 54.31 50.24 -11.88
CA CYS A 6 54.05 48.87 -12.33
C CYS A 6 53.13 48.17 -11.30
N SER A 7 51.84 48.12 -11.63
CA SER A 7 50.81 47.35 -10.92
C SER A 7 50.88 45.88 -11.36
N ARG A 8 51.03 44.97 -10.40
CA ARG A 8 50.99 43.51 -10.61
C ARG A 8 49.53 43.07 -10.85
N PRO A 9 49.21 42.33 -11.91
CA PRO A 9 47.86 41.81 -12.12
C PRO A 9 47.54 40.67 -11.13
N LEU A 10 46.38 40.76 -10.49
CA LEU A 10 45.79 39.70 -9.66
C LEU A 10 45.34 38.51 -10.54
N PRO A 11 45.44 37.27 -10.05
CA PRO A 11 44.95 36.10 -10.77
C PRO A 11 43.42 36.09 -10.82
N VAL A 12 42.89 35.80 -12.01
CA VAL A 12 41.47 35.70 -12.34
C VAL A 12 40.81 34.59 -11.51
N PHE A 13 39.84 34.97 -10.67
CA PHE A 13 38.98 34.05 -9.94
C PHE A 13 38.13 33.25 -10.94
N ARG A 14 38.44 31.96 -11.07
CA ARG A 14 37.71 31.02 -11.92
C ARG A 14 36.33 30.79 -11.33
N GLN A 15 35.29 31.26 -12.03
CA GLN A 15 33.89 31.03 -11.67
C GLN A 15 33.63 29.52 -11.61
N HIS A 16 33.26 29.02 -10.43
CA HIS A 16 32.81 27.65 -10.28
C HIS A 16 31.49 27.47 -11.05
N PRO A 17 31.38 26.48 -11.95
CA PRO A 17 30.11 26.19 -12.59
C PRO A 17 29.10 25.76 -11.54
N ARG A 18 27.93 26.40 -11.60
CA ARG A 18 26.72 26.15 -10.82
C ARG A 18 26.57 24.67 -10.50
N ALA A 19 26.38 24.38 -9.21
CA ALA A 19 26.01 23.08 -8.69
C ALA A 19 24.97 22.43 -9.62
N ALA A 20 25.43 21.43 -10.35
CA ALA A 20 24.59 20.63 -11.22
C ALA A 20 23.45 20.06 -10.39
N LEU A 21 22.22 20.29 -10.85
CA LEU A 21 21.01 19.59 -10.47
C LEU A 21 21.28 18.09 -10.39
N ARG A 22 21.59 17.60 -9.19
CA ARG A 22 21.88 16.19 -8.93
C ARG A 22 20.85 15.67 -7.96
N ALA A 23 19.71 15.24 -8.53
CA ALA A 23 18.97 14.03 -8.15
C ALA A 23 17.58 13.96 -8.84
N GLN A 24 17.53 14.11 -10.16
CA GLN A 24 16.44 13.51 -10.96
C GLN A 24 17.02 12.36 -11.76
N ARG A 25 17.35 11.26 -11.06
CA ARG A 25 17.58 9.96 -11.68
C ARG A 25 16.88 8.89 -10.83
N PHE A 26 15.56 8.95 -10.81
CA PHE A 26 14.79 7.71 -10.79
C PHE A 26 14.86 7.15 -12.21
N GLN A 27 15.96 6.46 -12.52
CA GLN A 27 16.07 5.74 -13.77
C GLN A 27 15.00 4.66 -13.79
N LEU A 28 13.96 4.94 -14.57
CA LEU A 28 13.04 3.99 -15.17
C LEU A 28 13.84 2.80 -15.72
N VAL A 29 13.88 1.71 -14.97
CA VAL A 29 14.28 0.41 -15.51
C VAL A 29 13.17 -0.56 -15.20
N ARG A 30 12.18 -0.61 -16.11
CA ARG A 30 11.40 -1.82 -16.35
C ARG A 30 11.38 -2.08 -17.84
N ALA A 31 12.21 -3.01 -18.28
CA ALA A 31 12.46 -3.35 -19.66
C ALA A 31 11.28 -4.05 -20.39
N ALA A 32 10.05 -4.03 -19.87
CA ALA A 32 8.87 -4.63 -20.52
C ALA A 32 7.51 -4.21 -19.87
N GLY A 33 7.34 -2.96 -19.41
CA GLY A 33 6.13 -2.54 -18.68
C GLY A 33 5.48 -1.26 -19.22
N MET A 34 4.16 -1.14 -19.06
CA MET A 34 3.45 0.11 -19.34
C MET A 34 3.96 1.24 -18.42
N TYR A 35 4.17 2.43 -18.98
CA TYR A 35 4.54 3.61 -18.20
C TYR A 35 3.34 4.09 -17.38
N VAL A 36 3.54 4.19 -16.07
CA VAL A 36 2.56 4.77 -15.15
C VAL A 36 3.01 6.18 -14.82
N PRO A 37 2.25 7.23 -15.18
CA PRO A 37 2.57 8.60 -14.81
C PRO A 37 2.78 8.75 -13.31
N SER A 38 3.89 9.37 -12.91
CA SER A 38 4.28 9.55 -11.50
C SER A 38 3.35 10.47 -10.71
N ASP A 39 2.51 11.24 -11.40
CA ASP A 39 1.58 12.21 -10.80
C ASP A 39 0.39 11.54 -10.09
N SER A 40 -0.07 10.38 -10.58
CA SER A 40 -1.28 9.71 -10.06
C SER A 40 -1.10 9.03 -8.69
N PHE A 41 0.14 8.86 -8.23
CA PHE A 41 0.46 8.10 -7.02
C PHE A 41 1.26 8.92 -5.99
N GLN A 42 1.17 10.25 -6.03
CA GLN A 42 1.90 11.15 -5.13
C GLN A 42 3.43 10.89 -5.18
N GLY A 43 3.97 10.60 -6.36
CA GLY A 43 5.37 10.27 -6.58
C GLY A 43 5.81 8.87 -6.12
N LYS A 44 4.89 7.98 -5.71
CA LYS A 44 5.18 6.57 -5.38
C LYS A 44 4.88 5.67 -6.57
N SER A 45 5.57 4.54 -6.68
CA SER A 45 5.17 3.53 -7.66
C SER A 45 3.84 2.85 -7.23
N PRO A 46 2.99 2.41 -8.18
CA PRO A 46 1.76 1.69 -7.84
C PRO A 46 2.03 0.43 -7.01
N GLU A 47 3.14 -0.26 -7.25
CA GLU A 47 3.56 -1.42 -6.46
C GLU A 47 3.88 -1.02 -5.02
N LYS A 48 4.51 0.15 -4.82
CA LYS A 48 4.77 0.65 -3.46
C LYS A 48 3.46 0.98 -2.74
N LYS A 49 2.47 1.53 -3.44
CA LYS A 49 1.14 1.79 -2.85
C LYS A 49 0.44 0.48 -2.46
N ALA A 50 0.50 -0.54 -3.32
CA ALA A 50 -0.03 -1.87 -3.02
C ALA A 50 0.69 -2.52 -1.82
N ALA A 51 2.02 -2.43 -1.75
CA ALA A 51 2.81 -2.94 -0.64
C ALA A 51 2.44 -2.27 0.70
N ILE A 52 2.12 -0.97 0.70
CA ILE A 52 1.65 -0.26 1.91
C ILE A 52 0.29 -0.80 2.35
N ALA A 53 -0.63 -1.05 1.41
CA ALA A 53 -1.93 -1.63 1.74
C ALA A 53 -1.79 -3.05 2.33
N LEU A 54 -0.94 -3.90 1.74
CA LEU A 54 -0.65 -5.23 2.25
C LEU A 54 -0.04 -5.19 3.66
N ARG A 55 0.86 -4.24 3.93
CA ARG A 55 1.43 -4.05 5.26
C ARG A 55 0.37 -3.71 6.32
N THR A 56 -0.60 -2.86 5.99
CA THR A 56 -1.73 -2.58 6.89
C THR A 56 -2.58 -3.82 7.11
N MET A 57 -2.87 -4.58 6.03
CA MET A 57 -3.61 -5.86 6.12
C MET A 57 -2.89 -6.88 7.02
N PHE A 58 -1.57 -7.07 6.87
CA PHE A 58 -0.80 -7.99 7.71
C PHE A 58 -0.84 -7.58 9.18
N THR A 59 -0.85 -6.28 9.47
CA THR A 59 -1.02 -5.80 10.85
C THR A 59 -2.39 -6.21 11.41
N PHE A 60 -3.46 -6.16 10.59
CA PHE A 60 -4.80 -6.59 11.01
C PHE A 60 -4.89 -8.09 11.25
N VAL A 61 -4.33 -8.88 10.33
CA VAL A 61 -4.26 -10.34 10.48
C VAL A 61 -3.47 -10.70 11.74
N ALA A 62 -2.32 -10.05 11.99
CA ALA A 62 -1.54 -10.28 13.19
C ALA A 62 -2.31 -9.96 14.48
N CYS A 63 -3.09 -8.86 14.52
CA CYS A 63 -3.97 -8.58 15.66
C CYS A 63 -4.99 -9.71 15.89
N LYS A 64 -5.60 -10.25 14.83
CA LYS A 64 -6.56 -11.37 14.94
C LYS A 64 -5.89 -12.66 15.40
N VAL A 65 -4.68 -12.96 14.93
CA VAL A 65 -3.91 -14.12 15.39
C VAL A 65 -3.55 -14.00 16.87
N VAL A 66 -3.08 -12.82 17.30
CA VAL A 66 -2.75 -12.57 18.72
C VAL A 66 -4.01 -12.61 19.60
N LEU A 67 -5.15 -12.08 19.14
CA LEU A 67 -6.43 -12.23 19.85
C LEU A 67 -6.80 -13.70 20.04
N SER A 68 -6.64 -14.54 19.01
CA SER A 68 -6.91 -15.99 19.12
C SER A 68 -5.95 -16.68 20.09
N GLN A 69 -4.68 -16.28 20.11
CA GLN A 69 -3.68 -16.78 21.07
C GLN A 69 -4.03 -16.41 22.51
N LEU A 70 -4.47 -15.17 22.75
CA LEU A 70 -4.89 -14.69 24.07
C LEU A 70 -6.22 -15.31 24.53
N ALA A 71 -7.12 -15.63 23.60
CA ALA A 71 -8.39 -16.31 23.87
C ALA A 71 -8.23 -17.82 24.12
N GLY A 72 -7.00 -18.35 24.12
CA GLY A 72 -6.72 -19.77 24.33
C GLY A 72 -7.13 -20.68 23.15
N ARG A 73 -7.49 -20.11 22.00
CA ARG A 73 -7.89 -20.86 20.80
C ARG A 73 -6.68 -21.09 19.91
N GLY A 74 -5.86 -22.08 20.27
CA GLY A 74 -4.77 -22.55 19.41
C GLY A 74 -3.63 -23.20 20.19
N ARG A 75 -3.48 -24.53 20.01
CA ARG A 75 -2.51 -25.42 20.68
C ARG A 75 -2.63 -25.50 22.20
N GLY A 76 -3.40 -26.49 22.64
CA GLY A 76 -3.30 -27.15 23.96
C GLY A 76 -3.08 -26.25 25.17
N GLU A 77 -4.16 -25.87 25.83
CA GLU A 77 -4.32 -25.70 27.30
C GLU A 77 -3.26 -24.92 28.14
N ILE A 78 -2.25 -24.29 27.54
CA ILE A 78 -1.19 -23.54 28.26
C ILE A 78 -1.01 -22.14 27.63
N GLY A 79 -2.04 -21.62 26.96
CA GLY A 79 -2.09 -20.24 26.52
C GLY A 79 -2.47 -19.36 27.71
N ALA A 80 -1.54 -18.55 28.21
CA ALA A 80 -1.78 -17.62 29.32
C ALA A 80 -3.06 -16.80 29.06
N TYR A 81 -4.10 -17.07 29.85
CA TYR A 81 -5.38 -16.38 29.82
C TYR A 81 -5.18 -14.97 30.36
N ASN A 82 -4.58 -14.09 29.54
CA ASN A 82 -4.36 -12.71 29.91
C ASN A 82 -5.53 -11.87 29.41
N THR A 83 -6.57 -11.82 30.25
CA THR A 83 -7.81 -11.09 30.01
C THR A 83 -7.57 -9.59 29.80
N GLU A 84 -6.54 -9.02 30.42
CA GLU A 84 -6.20 -7.59 30.32
C GLU A 84 -5.66 -7.21 28.94
N HIS A 85 -4.73 -8.00 28.39
CA HIS A 85 -4.24 -7.75 27.02
C HIS A 85 -5.32 -8.02 25.96
N TYR A 86 -6.20 -8.99 26.22
CA TYR A 86 -7.31 -9.30 25.33
C TYR A 86 -8.33 -8.16 25.26
N SER A 87 -8.78 -7.66 26.41
CA SER A 87 -9.75 -6.57 26.49
C SER A 87 -9.19 -5.29 25.87
N LEU A 88 -7.94 -4.94 26.18
CA LEU A 88 -7.26 -3.78 25.61
C LEU A 88 -7.19 -3.84 24.08
N LEU A 89 -6.82 -4.99 23.51
CA LEU A 89 -6.71 -5.18 22.07
C LEU A 89 -8.07 -5.10 21.38
N MET A 90 -9.11 -5.65 22.01
CA MET A 90 -10.48 -5.58 21.51
C MET A 90 -10.98 -4.13 21.46
N THR A 91 -10.88 -3.39 22.57
CA THR A 91 -11.27 -1.98 22.65
C THR A 91 -10.53 -1.12 21.62
N MET A 92 -9.23 -1.35 21.44
CA MET A 92 -8.42 -0.63 20.44
C MET A 92 -8.82 -0.92 18.98
N LEU A 93 -9.35 -2.12 18.70
CA LEU A 93 -9.86 -2.48 17.37
C LEU A 93 -11.24 -1.85 17.11
N GLU A 94 -12.07 -1.74 18.13
CA GLU A 94 -13.42 -1.16 18.06
C GLU A 94 -13.39 0.37 17.95
N GLU A 95 -12.50 1.04 18.70
CA GLU A 95 -12.43 2.51 18.75
C GLU A 95 -11.97 3.14 17.44
N LYS A 96 -11.02 2.52 16.73
CA LYS A 96 -10.41 3.11 15.52
C LYS A 96 -10.22 2.06 14.43
N PRO A 97 -10.93 2.17 13.28
CA PRO A 97 -10.64 1.30 12.14
C PRO A 97 -9.21 1.56 11.64
N MET A 98 -8.45 0.48 11.47
CA MET A 98 -7.04 0.55 11.13
C MET A 98 -6.83 0.92 9.66
N LYS A 99 -6.76 2.23 9.39
CA LYS A 99 -6.44 2.78 8.06
C LYS A 99 -4.94 2.72 7.75
N ASP A 100 -4.12 3.03 8.76
CA ASP A 100 -2.66 2.98 8.70
C ASP A 100 -2.11 2.11 9.83
N GLY A 101 -1.53 0.95 9.48
CA GLY A 101 -1.08 -0.04 10.46
C GLY A 101 0.08 0.43 11.35
N ASP A 102 1.00 1.24 10.80
CA ASP A 102 2.15 1.72 11.57
C ASP A 102 1.77 2.78 12.61
N GLU A 103 0.85 3.69 12.26
CA GLU A 103 0.33 4.70 13.21
C GLU A 103 -0.43 4.01 14.34
N TRP A 104 -1.25 3.02 14.01
CA TRP A 104 -1.99 2.22 14.98
C TRP A 104 -1.04 1.49 15.94
N LEU A 105 -0.01 0.82 15.41
CA LEU A 105 1.01 0.16 16.23
C LEU A 105 1.79 1.14 17.11
N SER A 106 2.12 2.34 16.60
CA SER A 106 2.80 3.36 17.40
C SER A 106 1.97 3.81 18.60
N THR A 107 0.65 3.86 18.44
CA THR A 107 -0.30 4.17 19.53
C THR A 107 -0.36 3.00 20.51
N MET A 108 -0.38 1.77 20.00
CA MET A 108 -0.41 0.58 20.84
C MET A 108 0.88 0.41 21.66
N MET A 109 2.06 0.68 21.07
CA MET A 109 3.34 0.65 21.78
C MET A 109 3.40 1.60 22.98
N ARG A 110 2.65 2.70 22.96
CA ARG A 110 2.55 3.65 24.09
C ARG A 110 1.68 3.12 25.22
N LYS A 111 0.63 2.36 24.89
CA LYS A 111 -0.28 1.75 25.88
C LYS A 111 0.33 0.48 26.47
N ASP A 112 0.79 -0.42 25.59
CA ASP A 112 1.37 -1.70 25.95
C ASP A 112 2.47 -2.13 24.97
N LYS A 113 3.71 -2.01 25.44
CA LYS A 113 4.90 -2.35 24.66
C LYS A 113 4.99 -3.85 24.39
N MET A 114 4.63 -4.71 25.35
CA MET A 114 4.82 -6.16 25.20
C MET A 114 3.88 -6.72 24.14
N LEU A 115 2.62 -6.31 24.20
CA LEU A 115 1.63 -6.70 23.20
C LEU A 115 2.02 -6.20 21.79
N ALA A 116 2.53 -4.97 21.69
CA ALA A 116 2.97 -4.40 20.42
C ALA A 116 4.17 -5.12 19.81
N MET A 117 5.16 -5.48 20.62
CA MET A 117 6.28 -6.31 20.17
C MET A 117 5.78 -7.64 19.61
N ARG A 118 4.83 -8.29 20.30
CA ARG A 118 4.31 -9.57 19.82
C ARG A 118 3.58 -9.44 18.48
N ILE A 119 2.78 -8.41 18.29
CA ILE A 119 2.12 -8.17 16.99
C ILE A 119 3.15 -7.89 15.89
N MET A 120 4.25 -7.18 16.21
CA MET A 120 5.33 -6.93 15.25
C MET A 120 6.04 -8.22 14.81
N ASP A 121 6.26 -9.17 15.73
CA ASP A 121 6.83 -10.47 15.39
C ASP A 121 5.87 -11.30 14.54
N VAL A 122 4.59 -11.35 14.92
CA VAL A 122 3.57 -12.12 14.18
C VAL A 122 3.40 -11.59 12.76
N ARG A 123 3.34 -10.27 12.55
CA ARG A 123 3.20 -9.72 11.18
C ARG A 123 4.45 -9.97 10.33
N ALA A 124 5.64 -10.03 10.95
CA ALA A 124 6.88 -10.34 10.23
C ALA A 124 6.91 -11.82 9.82
N ALA A 125 6.58 -12.73 10.74
CA ALA A 125 6.48 -14.16 10.47
C ALA A 125 5.41 -14.45 9.40
N TYR A 126 4.23 -13.85 9.52
CA TYR A 126 3.13 -14.05 8.57
C TYR A 126 3.52 -13.63 7.13
N CYS A 127 4.26 -12.53 6.99
CA CYS A 127 4.69 -12.03 5.67
C CYS A 127 5.69 -12.97 4.97
N VAL A 128 6.52 -13.67 5.74
CA VAL A 128 7.62 -14.50 5.22
C VAL A 128 7.21 -15.96 5.08
N GLU A 129 6.51 -16.50 6.07
CA GLU A 129 6.28 -17.95 6.20
C GLU A 129 4.88 -18.36 5.75
N ASP A 130 3.84 -17.65 6.18
CA ASP A 130 2.45 -18.07 5.99
C ASP A 130 1.78 -17.48 4.75
N PHE A 131 2.21 -16.30 4.30
CA PHE A 131 1.55 -15.63 3.19
C PHE A 131 1.97 -16.21 1.83
N GLU A 132 1.03 -16.88 1.17
CA GLU A 132 1.23 -17.45 -0.15
C GLU A 132 1.24 -16.39 -1.26
N TRP A 133 2.41 -15.79 -1.49
CA TRP A 133 2.62 -14.77 -2.52
C TRP A 133 2.23 -15.22 -3.93
N GLU A 134 2.53 -16.47 -4.29
CA GLU A 134 2.20 -17.01 -5.62
C GLU A 134 0.69 -17.21 -5.82
N MET A 135 -0.01 -17.68 -4.77
CA MET A 135 -1.46 -17.82 -4.82
C MET A 135 -2.14 -16.45 -4.90
N CYS A 136 -1.68 -15.47 -4.13
CA CYS A 136 -2.15 -14.08 -4.23
C CYS A 136 -2.01 -13.53 -5.66
N ARG A 137 -0.85 -13.75 -6.28
CA ARG A 137 -0.60 -13.34 -7.67
C ARG A 137 -1.51 -14.04 -8.66
N LYS A 138 -1.75 -15.35 -8.50
CA LYS A 138 -2.64 -16.14 -9.34
C LYS A 138 -4.08 -15.64 -9.25
N ILE A 139 -4.60 -15.49 -8.04
CA ILE A 139 -5.96 -15.01 -7.78
C ILE A 139 -6.14 -13.61 -8.36
N ALA A 140 -5.24 -12.67 -8.05
CA ALA A 140 -5.37 -11.29 -8.53
C ALA A 140 -5.42 -11.18 -10.07
N ARG A 141 -4.69 -12.05 -10.77
CA ARG A 141 -4.72 -12.10 -12.24
C ARG A 141 -5.99 -12.72 -12.79
N GLN A 142 -6.50 -13.76 -12.13
CA GLN A 142 -7.70 -14.46 -12.55
C GLN A 142 -8.95 -13.60 -12.28
N ASP A 143 -9.04 -13.05 -11.07
CA ASP A 143 -10.14 -12.20 -10.63
C ASP A 143 -10.31 -10.96 -11.53
N MET A 144 -9.21 -10.35 -11.99
CA MET A 144 -9.27 -9.25 -12.95
C MET A 144 -9.90 -9.65 -14.29
N LYS A 145 -9.60 -10.85 -14.79
CA LYS A 145 -10.19 -11.35 -16.04
C LYS A 145 -11.68 -11.63 -15.85
N ASP A 146 -12.03 -12.28 -14.74
CA ASP A 146 -13.40 -12.66 -14.43
C ASP A 146 -14.28 -11.43 -14.18
N ALA A 147 -13.77 -10.43 -13.47
CA ALA A 147 -14.42 -9.14 -13.27
C ALA A 147 -14.72 -8.44 -14.62
N ASN A 148 -13.75 -8.39 -15.53
CA ASN A 148 -13.96 -7.79 -16.85
C ASN A 148 -15.01 -8.54 -17.67
N VAL A 149 -14.99 -9.88 -17.66
CA VAL A 149 -16.01 -10.69 -18.34
C VAL A 149 -17.40 -10.43 -17.75
N ASN A 150 -17.51 -10.35 -16.43
CA ASN A 150 -18.76 -10.09 -15.75
C ASN A 150 -19.30 -8.69 -16.05
N LEU A 151 -18.44 -7.67 -16.10
CA LEU A 151 -18.84 -6.31 -16.50
C LEU A 151 -19.34 -6.27 -17.95
N MET A 152 -18.69 -6.99 -18.87
CA MET A 152 -19.14 -7.08 -20.26
C MET A 152 -20.50 -7.80 -20.39
N ARG A 153 -20.73 -8.85 -19.58
CA ARG A 153 -22.03 -9.54 -19.51
C ARG A 153 -23.12 -8.60 -19.00
N GLN A 154 -22.89 -7.93 -17.87
CA GLN A 154 -23.84 -6.96 -17.30
C GLN A 154 -24.17 -5.84 -18.30
N TYR A 155 -23.18 -5.33 -19.03
CA TYR A 155 -23.41 -4.33 -20.06
C TYR A 155 -24.27 -4.87 -21.21
N ALA A 156 -23.99 -6.08 -21.67
CA ALA A 156 -24.78 -6.73 -22.71
C ALA A 156 -26.24 -6.93 -22.26
N ASP A 157 -26.46 -7.41 -21.04
CA ASP A 157 -27.80 -7.63 -20.48
C ASP A 157 -28.61 -6.32 -20.45
N ILE A 158 -28.00 -5.22 -20.03
CA ILE A 158 -28.64 -3.89 -20.03
C ILE A 158 -28.94 -3.41 -21.47
N ALA A 159 -28.01 -3.62 -22.39
CA ALA A 159 -28.19 -3.23 -23.79
C ALA A 159 -29.32 -4.02 -24.46
N PHE A 160 -29.43 -5.32 -24.19
CA PHE A 160 -30.51 -6.17 -24.69
C PHE A 160 -31.85 -5.80 -24.07
N ALA A 161 -31.91 -5.52 -22.77
CA ALA A 161 -33.13 -5.03 -22.13
C ALA A 161 -33.65 -3.74 -22.81
N LYS A 162 -32.76 -2.78 -23.05
CA LYS A 162 -33.11 -1.52 -23.73
C LYS A 162 -33.59 -1.71 -25.17
N GLN A 163 -33.06 -2.68 -25.90
CA GLN A 163 -33.52 -3.00 -27.25
C GLN A 163 -34.92 -3.62 -27.26
N VAL A 164 -35.24 -4.48 -26.30
CA VAL A 164 -36.58 -5.07 -26.15
C VAL A 164 -37.61 -3.99 -25.84
N ASP A 165 -37.30 -3.06 -24.95
CA ASP A 165 -38.19 -1.95 -24.59
C ASP A 165 -38.43 -1.01 -25.79
N GLY A 166 -37.37 -0.65 -26.53
CA GLY A 166 -37.48 0.19 -27.72
C GLY A 166 -38.28 -0.44 -28.87
N ASN A 167 -38.27 -1.77 -29.01
CA ASN A 167 -39.05 -2.47 -30.03
C ASN A 167 -40.54 -2.57 -29.65
N ASN A 168 -40.86 -2.66 -28.34
CA ASN A 168 -42.24 -2.69 -27.87
C ASN A 168 -42.93 -1.32 -28.06
N GLU A 169 -42.25 -0.20 -27.77
CA GLU A 169 -42.84 1.14 -27.98
C GLU A 169 -43.08 1.46 -29.47
N ALA A 170 -42.22 0.98 -30.37
CA ALA A 170 -42.39 1.14 -31.81
C ALA A 170 -43.60 0.37 -32.37
N HIS A 171 -44.06 -0.68 -31.69
CA HIS A 171 -45.22 -1.48 -32.08
C HIS A 171 -46.57 -0.91 -31.58
N LEU A 172 -46.59 -0.05 -30.56
CA LEU A 172 -47.81 0.60 -30.05
C LEU A 172 -48.18 1.90 -30.77
N SER A 173 -47.33 2.42 -31.67
CA SER A 173 -47.54 3.69 -32.38
C SER A 173 -48.08 3.53 -33.82
N LYS A 174 -48.72 2.40 -34.15
CA LYS A 174 -49.35 2.14 -35.46
C LYS A 174 -50.82 1.79 -35.32
#